data_AF-A0A660LUK7-F1
#
_entry.id   AF-A0A660LUK7-F1
#
_cell.length_a   1.000
_cell.length_b   1.000
_cell.length_c   1.000
_cell.angle_alpha   90.00
_cell.angle_beta   90.00
_cell.angle_gamma   90.00
#
_symmetry.space_group_name_H-M   'P 1'
#
loop_
_entity.id
_entity.type
_entity.pdbx_description
1 polymer ?
#
loop_
_entity_poly.entity_id
_entity_poly.type
_entity_poly.pdbx_seq_one_letter_code
_entity_poly.pdbx_strand_id
1 'polypeptide(L)'
;MAKEQFSKIGYVLAVAGSAVGLGNAWKFPYMVGENGGSAFVILYLLITFLVGIPIFMAELSIGKLSESDSVNAFRKLANKNKNLWQLVGILAMVTAAIISSYYIVIIGWVFKYFTLSFTGLPNDIESSKVIFNELLTHGLGEQTLYFVIAFVACFFILSKGVKSGIEKLNVWMMPSLFIMVLIML
;
A
#
# COMPACT_ATOMS: atom_id res chain seq x y z
N MET A 1 -20.96 -8.27 -18.37
CA MET A 1 -20.19 -7.06 -18.02
C MET A 1 -18.77 -7.28 -18.54
N ALA A 2 -18.29 -6.45 -19.47
CA ALA A 2 -16.94 -6.61 -20.02
C ALA A 2 -15.92 -6.43 -18.89
N LYS A 3 -14.99 -7.39 -18.74
CA LYS A 3 -13.97 -7.34 -17.70
C LYS A 3 -12.97 -6.23 -18.05
N GLU A 4 -12.90 -5.17 -17.26
CA GLU A 4 -11.90 -4.13 -17.45
C GLU A 4 -10.50 -4.73 -17.26
N GLN A 5 -9.62 -4.51 -18.23
CA GLN A 5 -8.23 -4.95 -18.20
C GLN A 5 -7.30 -3.75 -18.24
N PHE A 6 -6.21 -3.84 -17.49
CA PHE A 6 -5.13 -2.86 -17.51
C PHE A 6 -4.43 -2.81 -18.88
N SER A 7 -3.90 -1.66 -19.26
CA SER A 7 -2.84 -1.63 -20.28
C SER A 7 -1.56 -2.29 -19.75
N LYS A 8 -0.61 -2.66 -20.62
CA LYS A 8 0.67 -3.26 -20.19
C LYS A 8 1.41 -2.37 -19.20
N ILE A 9 1.48 -1.08 -19.48
CA ILE A 9 2.14 -0.08 -18.63
C ILE A 9 1.32 0.12 -17.34
N GLY A 10 0.00 0.25 -17.48
CA GLY A 10 -0.91 0.38 -16.36
C GLY A 10 -0.82 -0.77 -15.37
N TYR A 11 -0.68 -2.00 -15.86
CA TYR A 11 -0.50 -3.18 -15.03
C TYR A 11 0.82 -3.11 -14.25
N VAL A 12 1.94 -2.84 -14.93
CA VAL A 12 3.26 -2.74 -14.27
C VAL A 12 3.28 -1.63 -13.23
N LEU A 13 2.72 -0.46 -13.54
CA LEU A 13 2.66 0.66 -12.61
C LEU A 13 1.69 0.41 -11.45
N ALA A 14 0.58 -0.31 -11.68
CA ALA A 14 -0.33 -0.70 -10.60
C ALA A 14 0.30 -1.73 -9.65
N VAL A 15 1.02 -2.70 -10.21
CA VAL A 15 1.79 -3.67 -9.44
C VAL A 15 2.90 -2.96 -8.64
N ALA A 16 3.67 -2.08 -9.28
CA ALA A 16 4.70 -1.29 -8.62
C ALA A 16 4.11 -0.39 -7.51
N GLY A 17 3.00 0.29 -7.77
CA GLY A 17 2.29 1.10 -6.78
C GLY A 17 1.68 0.29 -5.63
N SER A 18 1.33 -0.98 -5.85
CA SER A 18 0.91 -1.86 -4.76
C SER A 18 2.08 -2.27 -3.85
N ALA A 19 3.30 -2.32 -4.38
CA ALA A 19 4.51 -2.72 -3.66
C ALA A 19 5.24 -1.52 -3.01
N VAL A 20 5.14 -0.32 -3.59
CA VAL A 20 5.77 0.90 -3.10
C VAL A 20 4.77 1.71 -2.28
N GLY A 21 5.05 1.87 -0.99
CA GLY A 21 4.21 2.65 -0.09
C GLY A 21 4.91 3.06 1.20
N LEU A 22 4.13 3.28 2.26
CA LEU A 22 4.65 3.71 3.58
C LEU A 22 5.63 2.71 4.20
N GLY A 23 5.50 1.43 3.83
CA GLY A 23 6.48 0.40 4.21
C GLY A 23 7.90 0.76 3.78
N ASN A 24 8.07 1.24 2.55
CA ASN A 24 9.38 1.61 2.00
C ASN A 24 9.81 3.00 2.46
N ALA A 25 8.89 3.95 2.56
CA ALA A 25 9.19 5.33 2.91
C ALA A 25 9.52 5.54 4.40
N TRP A 26 8.90 4.78 5.30
CA TRP A 26 9.02 4.98 6.75
C TRP A 26 9.51 3.74 7.48
N LYS A 27 8.82 2.60 7.32
CA LYS A 27 9.08 1.41 8.12
C LYS A 27 10.45 0.80 7.81
N PHE A 28 10.83 0.72 6.54
CA PHE A 28 12.10 0.13 6.13
C PHE A 28 13.32 0.91 6.67
N PRO A 29 13.46 2.24 6.46
CA PRO A 29 14.56 3.01 7.04
C PRO A 29 14.62 2.91 8.58
N TYR A 30 13.47 2.93 9.25
CA TYR A 30 13.40 2.76 10.71
C TYR A 30 13.96 1.40 11.14
N MET A 31 13.54 0.31 10.48
CA MET A 31 14.03 -1.03 10.79
C MET A 31 15.53 -1.17 10.49
N VAL A 32 16.03 -0.58 9.39
CA VAL A 32 17.47 -0.56 9.08
C VAL A 32 18.25 0.13 10.20
N GLY A 33 17.78 1.29 10.67
CA GLY A 33 18.43 2.03 11.76
C GLY A 33 18.50 1.22 13.07
N GLU A 34 17.41 0.58 13.45
CA GLU A 34 17.30 -0.15 14.73
C GLU A 34 17.93 -1.55 14.71
N ASN A 35 18.11 -2.18 13.54
CA ASN A 35 18.50 -3.60 13.43
C ASN A 35 19.92 -3.81 12.86
N GLY A 36 20.83 -2.87 13.04
CA GLY A 36 22.24 -3.04 12.65
C GLY A 36 22.55 -2.67 11.20
N GLY A 37 21.76 -1.78 10.60
CA GLY A 37 22.09 -1.10 9.35
C GLY A 37 22.25 -2.06 8.16
N SER A 38 23.46 -2.10 7.60
CA SER A 38 23.77 -2.85 6.38
C SER A 38 23.61 -4.37 6.53
N ALA A 39 23.85 -4.93 7.72
CA ALA A 39 23.67 -6.35 7.98
C ALA A 39 22.19 -6.77 7.83
N PHE A 40 21.27 -5.94 8.36
CA PHE A 40 19.83 -6.12 8.17
C PHE A 40 19.45 -6.02 6.70
N VAL A 41 20.00 -5.04 5.96
CA VAL A 41 19.70 -4.86 4.53
C VAL A 41 20.11 -6.08 3.72
N ILE A 42 21.30 -6.66 3.96
CA ILE A 42 21.75 -7.86 3.24
C ILE A 42 20.82 -9.04 3.50
N LEU A 43 20.46 -9.29 4.76
CA LEU A 43 19.54 -10.37 5.11
C LEU A 43 18.13 -10.13 4.51
N TYR A 44 17.64 -8.89 4.59
CA TYR A 44 16.37 -8.48 3.99
C TYR A 44 16.34 -8.75 2.48
N LEU A 45 17.41 -8.39 1.76
CA LEU A 45 17.51 -8.65 0.32
C LEU A 45 17.53 -10.15 0.03
N LEU A 46 18.33 -10.93 0.78
CA LEU A 46 18.41 -12.38 0.61
C LEU A 46 17.04 -13.05 0.79
N ILE A 47 16.30 -12.71 1.85
CA ILE A 47 14.96 -13.24 2.09
C ILE A 47 13.98 -12.76 1.00
N THR A 48 14.09 -11.50 0.58
CA THR A 48 13.27 -10.94 -0.50
C THR A 48 13.46 -11.73 -1.81
N PHE A 49 14.70 -12.04 -2.18
CA PHE A 49 15.00 -12.80 -3.40
C PHE A 49 14.57 -14.27 -3.30
N LEU A 50 14.80 -14.92 -2.15
CA LEU A 50 14.54 -16.35 -1.99
C LEU A 50 13.08 -16.69 -1.66
N VAL A 51 12.35 -15.77 -1.02
CA VAL A 51 10.99 -16.03 -0.52
C VAL A 51 10.00 -15.04 -1.12
N GLY A 52 10.31 -13.73 -1.04
CA GLY A 52 9.41 -12.69 -1.52
C GLY A 52 9.08 -12.80 -3.01
N ILE A 53 10.11 -12.85 -3.86
CA ILE A 53 9.94 -12.93 -5.33
C ILE A 53 9.21 -14.22 -5.74
N PRO A 54 9.57 -15.42 -5.26
CA PRO A 54 8.84 -16.64 -5.61
C PRO A 54 7.35 -16.60 -5.23
N ILE A 55 7.03 -16.12 -4.02
CA ILE A 55 5.63 -15.98 -3.57
C ILE A 55 4.90 -14.98 -4.46
N PHE A 56 5.50 -13.83 -4.71
CA PHE A 56 4.92 -12.80 -5.58
C PHE A 56 4.63 -13.33 -7.00
N MET A 57 5.58 -14.06 -7.60
CA MET A 57 5.39 -14.69 -8.91
C MET A 57 4.29 -15.76 -8.89
N ALA A 58 4.17 -16.52 -7.80
CA ALA A 58 3.10 -17.50 -7.63
C ALA A 58 1.72 -16.83 -7.55
N GLU A 59 1.58 -15.76 -6.78
CA GLU A 59 0.33 -14.98 -6.67
C GLU A 59 -0.08 -14.36 -8.02
N LEU A 60 0.88 -13.76 -8.74
CA LEU A 60 0.62 -13.22 -10.07
C LEU A 60 0.17 -14.31 -11.05
N SER A 61 0.79 -15.50 -10.99
CA SER A 61 0.44 -16.64 -11.84
C SER A 61 -0.96 -17.16 -11.52
N ILE A 62 -1.30 -17.31 -10.23
CA ILE A 62 -2.63 -17.73 -9.76
C ILE A 62 -3.70 -16.73 -10.23
N GLY A 63 -3.47 -15.43 -10.04
CA GLY A 63 -4.39 -14.38 -10.48
C GLY A 63 -4.60 -14.39 -12.00
N LYS A 64 -3.51 -14.52 -12.77
CA LYS A 64 -3.56 -14.54 -14.24
C LYS A 64 -4.26 -15.79 -14.80
N LEU A 65 -4.02 -16.97 -14.23
CA LEU A 65 -4.62 -18.22 -14.69
C LEU A 65 -6.09 -18.34 -14.28
N SER A 66 -6.43 -17.90 -13.07
CA SER A 66 -7.80 -17.99 -12.58
C SER A 66 -8.71 -16.91 -13.14
N GLU A 67 -8.17 -15.72 -13.40
CA GLU A 67 -8.93 -14.58 -13.89
C GLU A 67 -10.11 -14.21 -12.97
N SER A 68 -9.98 -14.45 -11.66
CA SER A 68 -11.01 -14.23 -10.64
C SER A 68 -10.43 -13.59 -9.37
N ASP A 69 -11.30 -13.24 -8.42
CA ASP A 69 -10.90 -12.78 -7.08
C ASP A 69 -10.15 -13.86 -6.28
N SER A 70 -9.54 -13.46 -5.15
CA SER A 70 -8.67 -14.31 -4.33
C SER A 70 -9.35 -15.60 -3.89
N VAL A 71 -10.64 -15.58 -3.56
CA VAL A 71 -11.40 -16.73 -3.07
C VAL A 71 -11.73 -17.67 -4.22
N ASN A 72 -12.27 -17.13 -5.31
CA ASN A 72 -12.64 -17.91 -6.49
C ASN A 72 -11.42 -18.44 -7.24
N ALA A 73 -10.26 -17.80 -7.13
CA ALA A 73 -9.03 -18.23 -7.79
C ALA A 73 -8.61 -19.63 -7.34
N PHE A 74 -8.58 -19.85 -6.03
CA PHE A 74 -8.30 -21.16 -5.45
C PHE A 74 -9.39 -22.18 -5.78
N ARG A 75 -10.67 -21.78 -5.76
CA ARG A 75 -11.78 -22.68 -6.11
C ARG A 75 -11.72 -23.16 -7.57
N LYS A 76 -11.25 -22.30 -8.48
CA LYS A 76 -11.14 -22.59 -9.92
C LYS A 76 -9.90 -23.42 -10.26
N LEU A 77 -8.76 -23.14 -9.64
CA LEU A 77 -7.48 -23.78 -9.97
C LEU A 77 -7.18 -25.04 -9.15
N ALA A 78 -7.76 -25.21 -7.96
CA ALA A 78 -7.50 -26.38 -7.14
C ALA A 78 -8.17 -27.64 -7.71
N ASN A 79 -7.37 -28.65 -8.05
CA ASN A 79 -7.88 -29.94 -8.55
C ASN A 79 -8.48 -30.83 -7.44
N LYS A 80 -7.97 -30.71 -6.21
CA LYS A 80 -8.43 -31.44 -5.01
C LYS A 80 -8.57 -30.47 -3.84
N ASN A 81 -9.43 -30.80 -2.87
CA ASN A 81 -9.64 -30.03 -1.63
C ASN A 81 -10.01 -28.55 -1.87
N LYS A 82 -10.84 -28.27 -2.88
CA LYS A 82 -11.25 -26.90 -3.27
C LYS A 82 -11.73 -26.05 -2.10
N ASN A 83 -12.54 -26.63 -1.21
CA ASN A 83 -13.09 -25.94 -0.05
C ASN A 83 -12.01 -25.55 0.96
N LEU A 84 -10.95 -26.35 1.10
CA LEU A 84 -9.81 -26.03 1.97
C LEU A 84 -8.97 -24.91 1.37
N TRP A 85 -8.66 -24.98 0.07
CA TRP A 85 -7.88 -23.94 -0.61
C TRP A 85 -8.64 -22.60 -0.69
N GLN A 86 -9.97 -22.64 -0.76
CA GLN A 86 -10.79 -21.44 -0.68
C GLN A 86 -10.57 -20.67 0.64
N LEU A 87 -10.26 -21.36 1.74
CA LEU A 87 -9.95 -20.69 3.02
C LEU A 87 -8.70 -19.82 2.93
N VAL A 88 -7.72 -20.18 2.11
CA VAL A 88 -6.52 -19.34 1.87
C VAL A 88 -6.92 -18.02 1.19
N GLY A 89 -7.80 -18.08 0.20
CA GLY A 89 -8.32 -16.89 -0.46
C GLY A 89 -9.17 -16.01 0.47
N ILE A 90 -9.95 -16.63 1.37
CA ILE A 90 -10.72 -15.91 2.39
C ILE A 90 -9.77 -15.26 3.39
N LEU A 91 -8.75 -15.97 3.85
CA LEU A 91 -7.74 -15.43 4.76
C LEU A 91 -7.05 -14.20 4.14
N ALA A 92 -6.63 -14.29 2.88
CA ALA A 92 -6.03 -13.16 2.17
C ALA A 92 -6.98 -11.94 2.11
N MET A 93 -8.26 -12.17 1.83
CA MET A 93 -9.27 -11.10 1.80
C MET A 93 -9.48 -10.46 3.18
N VAL A 94 -9.57 -11.27 4.24
CA VAL A 94 -9.71 -10.78 5.62
C VAL A 94 -8.47 -10.01 6.05
N THR A 95 -7.27 -10.51 5.76
CA THR A 95 -6.01 -9.81 6.03
C THR A 95 -5.96 -8.46 5.31
N ALA A 96 -6.35 -8.41 4.03
CA ALA A 96 -6.41 -7.15 3.28
C ALA A 96 -7.41 -6.15 3.91
N ALA A 97 -8.57 -6.63 4.37
CA ALA A 97 -9.56 -5.79 5.05
C ALA A 97 -9.05 -5.23 6.39
N ILE A 98 -8.39 -6.06 7.20
CA ILE A 98 -7.77 -5.65 8.48
C ILE A 98 -6.65 -4.64 8.24
N ILE A 99 -5.80 -4.87 7.23
CA ILE A 99 -4.73 -3.93 6.90
C ILE A 99 -5.32 -2.59 6.47
N SER A 100 -6.33 -2.62 5.60
CA SER A 100 -6.98 -1.41 5.09
C SER A 100 -7.58 -0.54 6.19
N SER A 101 -8.10 -1.14 7.26
CA SER A 101 -8.79 -0.40 8.33
C SER A 101 -7.87 0.56 9.09
N TYR A 102 -6.63 0.17 9.41
CA TYR A 102 -5.67 1.06 10.05
C TYR A 102 -4.86 1.86 9.03
N TYR A 103 -4.60 1.29 7.84
CA TYR A 103 -3.75 1.95 6.84
C TYR A 103 -4.36 3.28 6.37
N ILE A 104 -5.70 3.37 6.31
CA ILE A 104 -6.38 4.59 5.92
C ILE A 104 -6.28 5.70 6.97
N VAL A 105 -6.16 5.36 8.26
CA VAL A 105 -5.86 6.33 9.33
C VAL A 105 -4.48 6.95 9.09
N ILE A 106 -3.48 6.13 8.73
CA ILE A 106 -2.13 6.62 8.44
C ILE A 106 -2.13 7.52 7.20
N ILE A 107 -2.90 7.18 6.15
CA ILE A 107 -3.09 8.07 5.00
C ILE A 107 -3.72 9.40 5.43
N GLY A 108 -4.68 9.38 6.37
CA GLY A 108 -5.23 10.59 6.98
C GLY A 108 -4.14 11.47 7.61
N TRP A 109 -3.21 10.90 8.37
CA TRP A 109 -2.07 11.65 8.89
C TRP A 109 -1.20 12.25 7.78
N VAL A 110 -0.98 11.52 6.68
CA VAL A 110 -0.26 12.08 5.51
C VAL A 110 -0.98 13.30 4.95
N PHE A 111 -2.31 13.28 4.81
CA PHE A 111 -3.08 14.45 4.38
C PHE A 111 -2.97 15.62 5.36
N LYS A 112 -2.96 15.36 6.67
CA LYS A 112 -2.75 16.38 7.71
C LYS A 112 -1.38 17.04 7.61
N TYR A 113 -0.32 16.26 7.38
CA TYR A 113 1.02 16.81 7.21
C TYR A 113 1.20 17.50 5.86
N PHE A 114 0.48 17.05 4.83
CA PHE A 114 0.42 17.75 3.55
C PHE A 114 -0.22 19.14 3.69
N THR A 115 -1.33 19.28 4.41
CA THR A 115 -1.95 20.60 4.66
C THR A 115 -1.08 21.47 5.56
N LEU A 116 -0.47 20.89 6.60
CA LEU A 116 0.47 21.60 7.48
C LEU A 116 1.69 22.14 6.71
N SER A 117 2.11 21.47 5.63
CA SER A 117 3.25 21.93 4.83
C SER A 117 3.04 23.31 4.18
N PHE A 118 1.80 23.73 3.94
CA PHE A 118 1.49 25.07 3.41
C PHE A 118 1.65 26.19 4.45
N THR A 119 1.48 25.87 5.73
CA THR A 119 1.64 26.83 6.85
C THR A 119 3.04 26.81 7.46
N GLY A 120 3.88 25.87 7.03
CA GLY A 120 5.23 25.64 7.56
C GLY A 120 5.29 24.38 8.42
N LEU A 121 6.30 23.54 8.14
CA LEU A 121 6.59 22.36 8.95
C LEU A 121 7.51 22.72 10.12
N PRO A 122 7.42 22.00 11.24
CA PRO A 122 8.41 22.10 12.31
C PRO A 122 9.81 21.77 11.77
N ASN A 123 10.80 22.56 12.16
CA ASN A 123 12.20 22.41 11.70
C ASN A 123 13.05 21.53 12.62
N ASP A 124 12.52 21.17 13.78
CA ASP A 124 13.20 20.35 14.77
C ASP A 124 12.35 19.15 15.21
N ILE A 125 13.06 18.14 15.75
CA ILE A 125 12.46 16.86 16.13
C ILE A 125 11.54 17.01 17.34
N GLU A 126 11.84 17.92 18.27
CA GLU A 126 11.07 18.09 19.50
C GLU A 126 9.69 18.70 19.21
N SER A 127 9.65 19.79 18.46
CA SER A 127 8.42 20.40 17.96
C SER A 127 7.59 19.42 17.13
N SER A 128 8.23 18.63 16.27
CA SER A 128 7.56 17.59 15.48
C SER A 128 6.87 16.54 16.35
N LYS A 129 7.55 16.09 17.42
CA LYS A 129 6.99 15.14 18.39
C LYS A 129 5.81 15.73 19.15
N VAL A 130 5.91 16.98 19.59
CA VAL A 130 4.82 17.67 20.29
C VAL A 130 3.58 17.76 19.39
N ILE A 131 3.74 18.23 18.15
CA ILE A 131 2.64 18.36 17.18
C ILE A 131 1.99 17.00 16.88
N PHE A 132 2.80 15.94 16.74
CA PHE A 132 2.27 14.61 16.47
C PHE A 132 1.56 14.02 17.70
N ASN A 133 2.13 14.15 18.89
CA ASN A 133 1.52 13.65 20.12
C ASN A 133 0.23 14.38 20.44
N GLU A 134 0.17 15.71 20.26
CA GLU A 134 -1.05 16.50 20.43
C GLU A 134 -2.16 16.01 19.50
N LEU A 135 -1.82 15.74 18.23
CA LEU A 135 -2.75 15.14 17.27
C LEU A 135 -3.26 13.80 17.81
N LEU A 136 -2.39 12.94 18.35
CA LEU A 136 -2.73 11.61 18.86
C LEU A 136 -3.61 11.64 20.12
N THR A 137 -3.33 12.55 21.06
CA THR A 137 -3.96 12.56 22.39
C THR A 137 -5.20 13.44 22.46
N HIS A 138 -5.20 14.57 21.75
CA HIS A 138 -6.27 15.59 21.83
C HIS A 138 -6.94 15.88 20.48
N GLY A 139 -6.33 15.46 19.37
CA GLY A 139 -6.79 15.73 18.01
C GLY A 139 -7.85 14.79 17.44
N LEU A 140 -8.74 14.17 18.23
CA LEU A 140 -9.71 13.18 17.73
C LEU A 140 -10.60 13.72 16.59
N GLY A 141 -11.06 14.97 16.71
CA GLY A 141 -11.85 15.63 15.66
C GLY A 141 -11.06 15.83 14.36
N GLU A 142 -9.81 16.29 14.48
CA GLU A 142 -8.91 16.48 13.34
C GLU A 142 -8.55 15.14 12.67
N GLN A 143 -8.21 14.12 13.46
CA GLN A 143 -7.95 12.76 12.95
C GLN A 143 -9.15 12.19 12.20
N THR A 144 -10.35 12.34 12.76
CA THR A 144 -11.59 11.86 12.12
C THR A 144 -11.85 12.59 10.80
N LEU A 145 -11.62 13.91 10.76
CA LEU A 145 -11.75 14.69 9.53
C LEU A 145 -10.81 14.17 8.43
N TYR A 146 -9.52 14.03 8.72
CA TYR A 146 -8.56 13.55 7.72
C TYR A 146 -8.75 12.08 7.35
N PHE A 147 -9.23 11.24 8.28
CA PHE A 147 -9.67 9.89 7.98
C PHE A 147 -10.81 9.90 6.96
N VAL A 148 -11.84 10.73 7.16
CA VAL A 148 -12.97 10.84 6.23
C VAL A 148 -12.52 11.33 4.86
N ILE A 149 -11.61 12.32 4.81
CA ILE A 149 -11.03 12.82 3.56
C ILE A 149 -10.30 11.69 2.83
N ALA A 150 -9.41 10.96 3.53
CA ALA A 150 -8.68 9.83 2.96
C ALA A 150 -9.63 8.73 2.47
N PHE A 151 -10.64 8.38 3.27
CA PHE A 151 -11.65 7.39 2.93
C PHE A 151 -12.43 7.77 1.68
N VAL A 152 -12.95 9.00 1.61
CA VAL A 152 -13.70 9.48 0.45
C VAL A 152 -12.81 9.51 -0.80
N ALA A 153 -11.55 9.94 -0.68
CA ALA A 153 -10.62 9.94 -1.80
C ALA A 153 -10.36 8.52 -2.33
N CYS A 154 -10.04 7.57 -1.44
CA CYS A 154 -9.85 6.16 -1.80
C CYS A 154 -11.12 5.56 -2.40
N PHE A 155 -12.28 5.76 -1.77
CA PHE A 155 -13.57 5.27 -2.27
C PHE A 155 -13.91 5.83 -3.65
N PHE A 156 -13.65 7.12 -3.88
CA PHE A 156 -13.88 7.75 -5.17
C PHE A 156 -13.00 7.16 -6.28
N ILE A 157 -11.73 6.87 -6.00
CA ILE A 157 -10.83 6.24 -6.97
C ILE A 157 -11.28 4.79 -7.25
N LEU A 158 -11.63 4.03 -6.21
CA LEU A 158 -12.09 2.65 -6.34
C LEU A 158 -13.43 2.53 -7.07
N SER A 159 -14.37 3.46 -6.83
CA SER A 159 -15.67 3.45 -7.51
C SER A 159 -15.58 3.72 -9.01
N LYS A 160 -14.50 4.35 -9.48
CA LYS A 160 -14.18 4.52 -10.92
C LYS A 160 -13.61 3.27 -11.58
N GLY A 161 -13.37 2.20 -10.82
CA GLY A 161 -12.88 0.93 -11.34
C GLY A 161 -11.39 0.93 -11.71
N VAL A 162 -11.00 -0.11 -12.44
CA VAL A 162 -9.61 -0.46 -12.67
C VAL A 162 -8.95 0.53 -13.64
N LYS A 163 -9.56 0.76 -14.80
CA LYS A 163 -8.94 1.56 -15.87
C LYS A 163 -9.10 3.06 -15.63
N SER A 164 -10.30 3.49 -15.25
CA SER A 164 -10.63 4.92 -15.10
C SER A 164 -10.26 5.49 -13.72
N GLY A 165 -10.03 4.62 -12.73
CA GLY A 165 -9.59 4.99 -11.38
C GLY A 165 -8.12 4.65 -11.14
N ILE A 166 -7.86 3.37 -10.84
CA ILE A 166 -6.56 2.89 -10.32
C ILE A 166 -5.43 3.12 -11.34
N GLU A 167 -5.61 2.68 -12.58
CA GLU A 167 -4.59 2.79 -13.63
C GLU A 167 -4.26 4.25 -13.92
N LYS A 168 -5.29 5.06 -14.18
CA LYS A 168 -5.12 6.48 -14.52
C LYS A 168 -4.36 7.24 -13.43
N LEU A 169 -4.60 6.92 -12.17
CA LEU A 169 -3.91 7.55 -11.06
C LEU A 169 -2.46 7.07 -10.94
N ASN A 170 -2.22 5.75 -10.99
CA ASN A 170 -0.87 5.18 -10.84
C ASN A 170 0.08 5.58 -11.97
N VAL A 171 -0.43 5.81 -13.18
CA VAL A 171 0.37 6.32 -14.30
C VAL A 171 1.02 7.68 -13.99
N TRP A 172 0.39 8.50 -13.15
CA TRP A 172 0.92 9.79 -12.72
C TRP A 172 1.66 9.72 -11.38
N MET A 173 1.07 9.07 -10.37
CA MET A 173 1.60 9.04 -9.01
C MET A 173 2.95 8.31 -8.90
N MET A 174 3.14 7.22 -9.63
CA MET A 174 4.37 6.43 -9.52
C MET A 174 5.59 7.18 -10.08
N PRO A 175 5.54 7.76 -11.30
CA PRO A 175 6.63 8.60 -11.80
C PRO A 175 6.88 9.83 -10.91
N SER A 176 5.82 10.50 -10.43
CA SER A 176 6.00 11.68 -9.57
C SER A 176 6.72 11.34 -8.27
N LEU A 177 6.37 10.21 -7.64
CA LEU A 177 7.04 9.74 -6.42
C LEU A 177 8.54 9.51 -6.68
N PHE A 178 8.88 8.85 -7.78
CA PHE A 178 10.27 8.59 -8.14
C PHE A 178 11.07 9.89 -8.37
N ILE A 179 10.48 10.85 -9.08
CA ILE A 179 11.09 12.17 -9.31
C ILE A 179 11.32 12.91 -7.98
N MET A 180 10.33 12.89 -7.08
CA MET A 180 10.47 13.53 -5.77
C MET A 180 11.62 12.92 -4.96
N VAL A 181 11.73 11.59 -4.94
CA VAL A 181 12.84 10.91 -4.23
C VAL A 181 14.19 11.30 -4.84
N LEU A 182 14.31 11.38 -6.16
CA LEU A 182 15.56 11.82 -6.82
C LEU A 182 15.94 13.26 -6.50
N ILE A 183 14.97 14.15 -6.29
CA ILE A 183 15.24 15.55 -5.90
C ILE A 183 15.70 15.62 -4.42
N MET A 184 15.24 14.70 -3.59
CA MET A 184 15.57 14.65 -2.16
C MET A 184 16.91 13.97 -1.85
N LEU A 185 17.42 13.15 -2.79
CA LEU A 185 18.73 12.49 -2.69
C LEU A 185 19.86 13.43 -3.11
#